data_AF-A0A2M8G9P1-F1
#
_entry.id   AF-A0A2M8G9P1-F1
#
_cell.length_a   1.000
_cell.length_b   1.000
_cell.length_c   1.000
_cell.angle_alpha   90.00
_cell.angle_beta   90.00
_cell.angle_gamma   90.00
#
_symmetry.space_group_name_H-M   'P 1'
#
loop_
_entity.id
_entity.type
_entity.pdbx_description
1 polymer ?
#
loop_
_entity_poly.entity_id
_entity_poly.type
_entity_poly.pdbx_seq_one_letter_code
_entity_poly.pdbx_strand_id
1 'polypeptide(L)'
;MRRVLEKKEEIGQSARNLARQKRFWAVVGSGPNKVAADEIRIKLSELCYATISSDVVENKKHIDLSAEPLIIVCAAGNGETVIGDIIKDVAIFKAHRASVIVFADEGDDRFNGIADAVIGIPKAPLPIPVILNTLTGHLWGYYAARSIDEDALFFREFRSRLNQMMVEHEKKNYSLYEKIADRGFRRMVGDFSVRFNQMRSNGSFFQTGVKTISDILLLLKYAAGKLPLEDFWHDFEGKDGITSPIDMLDIALGHAVDELSRPIDAIRHQAKTVTVGTSRKEQPLQGIIFNLLRELRFSPKAIVSKDILAISRMQPAMAAIRGYTLYDINNLDMEGNPGDASTISIAERGGISTRMKSRAEDSRILMGTKKTIVSTGRVYVGRGKSDGAPIVIIPLLGETYIIRNLILIHVDFNESLTTQGRKDVLGYRFDDIRNLINEYNLPWDDRYLESIPMATLLGEPVEVIAEEIKQSLRDQGPETKKPGAC
;
A
#
# COMPACT_ATOMS: atom_id res chain seq x y z
N MET A 1 39.14 30.23 -10.04
CA MET A 1 38.65 28.93 -9.53
C MET A 1 38.66 28.85 -8.00
N ARG A 2 39.81 28.91 -7.30
CA ARG A 2 39.85 28.85 -5.82
C ARG A 2 38.89 29.83 -5.13
N ARG A 3 38.89 31.09 -5.58
CA ARG A 3 37.98 32.14 -5.10
C ARG A 3 36.48 31.83 -5.31
N VAL A 4 36.12 31.06 -6.34
CA VAL A 4 34.73 30.59 -6.54
C VAL A 4 34.39 29.48 -5.53
N LEU A 5 35.33 28.54 -5.32
CA LEU A 5 35.16 27.45 -4.35
C LEU A 5 35.04 27.96 -2.90
N GLU A 6 35.71 29.07 -2.57
CA GLU A 6 35.57 29.75 -1.28
C GLU A 6 34.13 30.24 -1.02
N LYS A 7 33.34 30.49 -2.08
CA LYS A 7 31.93 30.90 -2.00
C LYS A 7 30.92 29.74 -1.98
N LYS A 8 31.39 28.50 -1.79
CA LYS A 8 30.53 27.30 -1.83
C LYS A 8 29.30 27.39 -0.91
N GLU A 9 29.41 28.03 0.25
CA GLU A 9 28.29 28.16 1.19
C GLU A 9 27.22 29.15 0.70
N GLU A 10 27.63 30.26 0.10
CA GLU A 10 26.72 31.22 -0.56
C GLU A 10 25.99 30.55 -1.72
N ILE A 11 26.74 29.86 -2.59
CA ILE A 11 26.20 29.09 -3.71
C ILE A 11 25.23 28.02 -3.21
N GLY A 12 25.62 27.27 -2.18
CA GLY A 12 24.81 26.22 -1.59
C GLY A 12 23.54 26.74 -0.93
N GLN A 13 23.59 27.92 -0.29
CA GLN A 13 22.42 28.54 0.29
C GLN A 13 21.43 29.00 -0.78
N SER A 14 21.92 29.61 -1.87
CA SER A 14 21.11 29.95 -3.04
C SER A 14 20.40 28.72 -3.60
N ALA A 15 21.13 27.62 -3.78
CA ALA A 15 20.59 26.37 -4.29
C ALA A 15 19.50 25.78 -3.38
N ARG A 16 19.77 25.68 -2.07
CA ARG A 16 18.78 25.17 -1.09
C ARG A 16 17.50 25.98 -1.07
N ASN A 17 17.59 27.29 -1.21
CA ASN A 17 16.44 28.19 -1.17
C ASN A 17 15.59 28.11 -2.45
N LEU A 18 16.23 27.99 -3.63
CA LEU A 18 15.56 28.23 -4.91
C LEU A 18 15.29 26.95 -5.71
N ALA A 19 16.07 25.87 -5.54
CA ALA A 19 15.93 24.65 -6.33
C ALA A 19 14.55 23.98 -6.16
N ARG A 20 13.94 24.07 -4.97
CA ARG A 20 12.66 23.41 -4.67
C ARG A 20 11.43 24.26 -5.00
N GLN A 21 11.60 25.46 -5.54
CA GLN A 21 10.48 26.40 -5.72
C GLN A 21 9.74 26.26 -7.05
N LYS A 22 10.44 25.84 -8.13
CA LYS A 22 9.90 25.89 -9.51
C LYS A 22 10.13 24.58 -10.27
N ARG A 23 9.17 24.23 -11.14
CA ARG A 23 9.14 22.94 -11.90
C ARG A 23 10.08 22.92 -13.06
N PHE A 24 10.01 23.99 -13.80
CA PHE A 24 10.72 24.16 -15.05
C PHE A 24 11.93 25.00 -14.75
N TRP A 25 13.09 24.54 -15.21
CA TRP A 25 14.34 25.26 -15.04
C TRP A 25 14.88 25.63 -16.41
N ALA A 26 15.62 26.72 -16.45
CA ALA A 26 16.33 27.18 -17.62
C ALA A 26 17.72 27.69 -17.21
N VAL A 27 18.68 27.52 -18.10
CA VAL A 27 19.99 28.17 -17.99
C VAL A 27 20.16 29.05 -19.22
N VAL A 28 20.57 30.29 -19.04
CA VAL A 28 20.70 31.24 -20.14
C VAL A 28 22.06 31.89 -20.15
N GLY A 29 22.58 32.16 -21.35
CA GLY A 29 23.86 32.83 -21.55
C GLY A 29 23.91 33.51 -22.91
N SER A 30 24.64 34.63 -22.98
CA SER A 30 24.84 35.38 -24.23
C SER A 30 26.29 35.27 -24.69
N GLY A 31 26.51 35.27 -26.01
CA GLY A 31 27.84 35.13 -26.59
C GLY A 31 28.57 33.86 -26.08
N PRO A 32 29.86 33.94 -25.69
CA PRO A 32 30.60 32.79 -25.16
C PRO A 32 29.96 32.12 -23.94
N ASN A 33 29.21 32.87 -23.13
CA ASN A 33 28.54 32.30 -21.94
C ASN A 33 27.36 31.39 -22.29
N LYS A 34 26.88 31.36 -23.54
CA LYS A 34 25.92 30.34 -23.98
C LYS A 34 26.52 28.93 -23.87
N VAL A 35 27.82 28.77 -24.12
CA VAL A 35 28.53 27.50 -23.96
C VAL A 35 28.55 27.09 -22.49
N ALA A 36 28.77 28.03 -21.56
CA ALA A 36 28.67 27.76 -20.14
C ALA A 36 27.25 27.32 -19.75
N ALA A 37 26.21 28.00 -20.26
CA ALA A 37 24.82 27.65 -20.01
C ALA A 37 24.49 26.22 -20.50
N ASP A 38 24.99 25.82 -21.66
CA ASP A 38 24.80 24.46 -22.19
C ASP A 38 25.44 23.39 -21.32
N GLU A 39 26.67 23.59 -20.88
CA GLU A 39 27.37 22.64 -19.99
C GLU A 39 26.68 22.56 -18.62
N ILE A 40 26.29 23.70 -18.03
CA ILE A 40 25.57 23.72 -16.76
C ILE A 40 24.24 22.98 -16.90
N ARG A 41 23.51 23.18 -18.01
CA ARG A 41 22.26 22.48 -18.28
C ARG A 41 22.45 20.97 -18.33
N ILE A 42 23.52 20.49 -18.97
CA ILE A 42 23.87 19.06 -18.99
C ILE A 42 24.06 18.57 -17.55
N LYS A 43 24.92 19.21 -16.77
CA LYS A 43 25.22 18.76 -15.40
C LYS A 43 24.04 18.85 -14.44
N LEU A 44 23.21 19.88 -14.55
CA LEU A 44 21.99 19.98 -13.75
C LEU A 44 20.99 18.89 -14.11
N SER A 45 20.83 18.57 -15.40
CA SER A 45 19.93 17.49 -15.82
C SER A 45 20.40 16.12 -15.32
N GLU A 46 21.72 15.88 -15.34
CA GLU A 46 22.35 14.66 -14.83
C GLU A 46 22.22 14.53 -13.31
N LEU A 47 22.47 15.61 -12.56
CA LEU A 47 22.49 15.57 -11.10
C LEU A 47 21.12 15.71 -10.45
N CYS A 48 20.19 16.45 -11.06
CA CYS A 48 18.91 16.79 -10.44
C CYS A 48 17.73 16.01 -11.05
N TYR A 49 17.92 15.30 -12.17
CA TYR A 49 16.86 14.63 -12.94
C TYR A 49 15.70 15.57 -13.33
N ALA A 50 16.01 16.86 -13.51
CA ALA A 50 15.07 17.86 -13.99
C ALA A 50 15.17 18.02 -15.51
N THR A 51 14.05 18.36 -16.15
CA THR A 51 14.06 18.84 -17.53
C THR A 51 14.44 20.31 -17.54
N ILE A 52 15.53 20.64 -18.23
CA ILE A 52 16.15 21.97 -18.19
C ILE A 52 16.44 22.45 -19.61
N SER A 53 15.93 23.63 -19.96
CA SER A 53 16.22 24.31 -21.22
C SER A 53 17.52 25.11 -21.14
N SER A 54 18.15 25.34 -22.28
CA SER A 54 19.33 26.20 -22.39
C SER A 54 19.22 27.14 -23.57
N ASP A 55 19.04 28.43 -23.29
CA ASP A 55 18.68 29.44 -24.29
C ASP A 55 19.66 30.61 -24.30
N VAL A 56 19.62 31.41 -25.36
CA VAL A 56 20.24 32.74 -25.35
C VAL A 56 19.39 33.66 -24.47
N VAL A 57 20.03 34.53 -23.67
CA VAL A 57 19.30 35.39 -22.70
C VAL A 57 18.17 36.16 -23.38
N GLU A 58 18.47 36.84 -24.49
CA GLU A 58 17.50 37.65 -25.23
C GLU A 58 16.29 36.83 -25.71
N ASN A 59 16.51 35.58 -26.12
CA ASN A 59 15.46 34.73 -26.69
C ASN A 59 14.54 34.16 -25.61
N LYS A 60 15.00 34.04 -24.36
CA LYS A 60 14.23 33.38 -23.29
C LYS A 60 12.89 34.05 -23.01
N LYS A 61 12.76 35.36 -23.28
CA LYS A 61 11.47 36.07 -23.14
C LYS A 61 10.39 35.57 -24.12
N HIS A 62 10.78 34.87 -25.18
CA HIS A 62 9.89 34.29 -26.18
C HIS A 62 9.69 32.77 -26.02
N ILE A 63 10.42 32.12 -25.11
CA ILE A 63 10.45 30.66 -24.98
C ILE A 63 10.10 30.29 -23.54
N ASP A 64 8.99 29.60 -23.31
CA ASP A 64 8.61 28.98 -22.02
C ASP A 64 8.75 29.89 -20.78
N LEU A 65 8.56 31.20 -20.92
CA LEU A 65 8.58 32.12 -19.76
C LEU A 65 7.27 32.04 -18.97
N SER A 66 6.16 31.72 -19.63
CA SER A 66 4.85 31.49 -19.00
C SER A 66 4.82 30.29 -18.05
N ALA A 67 5.82 29.40 -18.12
CA ALA A 67 5.98 28.28 -17.19
C ALA A 67 6.51 28.71 -15.80
N GLU A 68 6.73 30.02 -15.60
CA GLU A 68 7.30 30.63 -14.40
C GLU A 68 8.58 29.92 -13.90
N PRO A 69 9.60 29.70 -14.75
CA PRO A 69 10.71 28.82 -14.44
C PRO A 69 11.69 29.40 -13.41
N LEU A 70 12.53 28.53 -12.85
CA LEU A 70 13.81 28.94 -12.28
C LEU A 70 14.81 29.20 -13.41
N ILE A 71 15.47 30.35 -13.44
CA ILE A 71 16.39 30.75 -14.50
C ILE A 71 17.76 31.07 -13.90
N ILE A 72 18.80 30.37 -14.36
CA ILE A 72 20.19 30.68 -14.04
C ILE A 72 20.80 31.47 -15.21
N VAL A 73 21.27 32.69 -14.94
CA VAL A 73 21.79 33.62 -15.95
C VAL A 73 23.32 33.71 -15.85
N CYS A 74 24.02 33.26 -16.89
CA CYS A 74 25.48 33.33 -17.00
C CYS A 74 25.92 34.70 -17.56
N ALA A 75 26.02 35.72 -16.70
CA ALA A 75 26.30 37.09 -17.10
C ALA A 75 27.78 37.50 -16.97
N ALA A 76 28.53 36.90 -16.04
CA ALA A 76 29.91 37.29 -15.71
C ALA A 76 30.86 37.23 -16.93
N GLY A 77 31.72 38.23 -17.08
CA GLY A 77 32.66 38.38 -18.19
C GLY A 77 32.09 38.94 -19.50
N ASN A 78 30.81 39.32 -19.55
CA ASN A 78 30.23 40.03 -20.69
C ASN A 78 30.62 41.52 -20.68
N GLY A 79 30.68 42.12 -21.87
CA GLY A 79 30.92 43.56 -22.03
C GLY A 79 29.73 44.40 -21.56
N GLU A 80 29.99 45.69 -21.29
CA GLU A 80 29.03 46.61 -20.67
C GLU A 80 27.70 46.75 -21.44
N THR A 81 27.76 46.77 -22.78
CA THR A 81 26.56 46.82 -23.62
C THR A 81 25.67 45.59 -23.44
N VAL A 82 26.28 44.40 -23.44
CA VAL A 82 25.57 43.13 -23.26
C VAL A 82 25.01 43.01 -21.84
N ILE A 83 25.74 43.46 -20.82
CA ILE A 83 25.23 43.49 -19.45
C ILE A 83 24.00 44.40 -19.34
N GLY A 84 24.01 45.57 -19.99
CA GLY A 84 22.87 46.48 -20.02
C GLY A 84 21.59 45.84 -20.58
N ASP A 85 21.72 44.96 -21.58
CA ASP A 85 20.58 44.22 -22.13
C ASP A 85 20.16 43.05 -21.24
N ILE A 86 21.12 42.31 -20.67
CA ILE A 86 20.83 41.24 -19.70
C ILE A 86 20.06 41.77 -18.49
N ILE A 87 20.38 42.97 -17.99
CA ILE A 87 19.64 43.62 -16.89
C ILE A 87 18.16 43.81 -17.25
N LYS A 88 17.86 44.27 -18.47
CA LYS A 88 16.47 44.44 -18.94
C LYS A 88 15.76 43.09 -19.03
N ASP A 89 16.42 42.08 -19.60
CA ASP A 89 15.83 40.74 -19.74
C ASP A 89 15.60 40.07 -18.38
N VAL A 90 16.50 40.23 -17.41
CA VAL A 90 16.31 39.75 -16.03
C VAL A 90 15.09 40.40 -15.38
N ALA A 91 14.90 41.70 -15.55
CA ALA A 91 13.71 42.40 -15.06
C ALA A 91 12.43 41.85 -15.72
N ILE A 92 12.46 41.54 -17.02
CA ILE A 92 11.35 40.89 -17.72
C ILE A 92 11.09 39.51 -17.11
N PHE A 93 12.12 38.69 -16.88
CA PHE A 93 11.95 37.36 -16.28
C PHE A 93 11.25 37.45 -14.91
N LYS A 94 11.69 38.38 -14.05
CA LYS A 94 11.04 38.62 -12.75
C LYS A 94 9.60 39.10 -12.88
N ALA A 95 9.30 39.98 -13.83
CA ALA A 95 7.93 40.46 -14.07
C ALA A 95 6.98 39.29 -14.43
N HIS A 96 7.51 38.23 -15.04
CA HIS A 96 6.80 36.98 -15.32
C HIS A 96 6.92 35.91 -14.21
N ARG A 97 7.21 36.32 -12.97
CA ARG A 97 7.28 35.44 -11.78
C ARG A 97 8.31 34.31 -11.87
N ALA A 98 9.31 34.43 -12.74
CA ALA A 98 10.46 33.55 -12.70
C ALA A 98 11.24 33.74 -11.38
N SER A 99 11.85 32.67 -10.90
CA SER A 99 12.92 32.76 -9.91
C SER A 99 14.23 32.91 -10.68
N VAL A 100 15.01 33.95 -10.43
CA VAL A 100 16.18 34.30 -11.25
C VAL A 100 17.44 34.35 -10.38
N ILE A 101 18.45 33.60 -10.82
CA ILE A 101 19.79 33.58 -10.24
C ILE A 101 20.75 34.15 -11.27
N VAL A 102 21.51 35.18 -10.91
CA VAL A 102 22.47 35.80 -11.82
C VAL A 102 23.89 35.51 -11.36
N PHE A 103 24.68 34.94 -12.25
CA PHE A 103 26.13 34.85 -12.11
C PHE A 103 26.72 36.11 -12.72
N ALA A 104 27.06 37.09 -11.89
CA ALA A 104 27.56 38.40 -12.32
C ALA A 104 29.04 38.55 -11.96
N ASP A 105 29.72 39.52 -12.55
CA ASP A 105 31.07 39.87 -12.10
C ASP A 105 31.04 40.37 -10.64
N GLU A 106 32.07 40.04 -9.87
CA GLU A 106 32.21 40.54 -8.50
C GLU A 106 32.15 42.07 -8.42
N GLY A 107 31.32 42.57 -7.51
CA GLY A 107 31.06 44.00 -7.31
C GLY A 107 30.06 44.60 -8.29
N ASP A 108 29.41 43.80 -9.14
CA ASP A 108 28.28 44.26 -9.95
C ASP A 108 26.95 44.13 -9.20
N ASP A 109 26.53 45.22 -8.58
CA ASP A 109 25.35 45.28 -7.73
C ASP A 109 24.04 45.56 -8.50
N ARG A 110 24.12 45.74 -9.83
CA ARG A 110 22.96 46.14 -10.66
C ARG A 110 21.83 45.11 -10.67
N PHE A 111 22.14 43.85 -10.35
CA PHE A 111 21.17 42.76 -10.30
C PHE A 111 20.49 42.59 -8.92
N ASN A 112 21.02 43.18 -7.84
CA ASN A 112 20.58 42.89 -6.46
C ASN A 112 19.11 43.23 -6.19
N GLY A 113 18.51 44.15 -6.94
CA GLY A 113 17.09 44.52 -6.82
C GLY A 113 16.15 43.79 -7.79
N ILE A 114 16.70 43.00 -8.72
CA ILE A 114 15.94 42.38 -9.83
C ILE A 114 16.24 40.88 -10.00
N ALA A 115 16.96 40.26 -9.07
CA ALA A 115 17.22 38.82 -9.04
C ALA A 115 16.97 38.28 -7.64
N ASP A 116 16.62 37.00 -7.52
CA ASP A 116 16.42 36.34 -6.22
C ASP A 116 17.75 35.95 -5.56
N ALA A 117 18.80 35.78 -6.37
CA ALA A 117 20.17 35.62 -5.92
C ALA A 117 21.16 36.16 -6.97
N VAL A 118 22.21 36.81 -6.51
CA VAL A 118 23.34 37.25 -7.33
C VAL A 118 24.59 36.60 -6.76
N ILE A 119 25.28 35.82 -7.58
CA ILE A 119 26.52 35.14 -7.20
C ILE A 119 27.67 35.82 -7.93
N GLY A 120 28.53 36.50 -7.14
CA GLY A 120 29.67 37.22 -7.69
C GLY A 120 30.78 36.26 -8.16
N ILE A 121 31.15 36.35 -9.43
CA ILE A 121 32.24 35.61 -10.05
C ILE A 121 33.48 36.52 -10.20
N PRO A 122 34.69 36.06 -9.84
CA PRO A 122 35.91 36.83 -10.02
C PRO A 122 36.11 37.30 -11.46
N LYS A 123 36.34 38.61 -11.64
CA LYS A 123 36.66 39.20 -12.94
C LYS A 123 37.93 38.58 -13.51
N ALA A 124 37.89 38.21 -14.79
CA ALA A 124 39.00 37.62 -15.52
C ALA A 124 38.87 37.90 -17.04
N PRO A 125 39.98 37.90 -17.80
CA PRO A 125 39.91 38.05 -19.25
C PRO A 125 39.32 36.79 -19.91
N LEU A 126 38.65 36.96 -21.06
CA LEU A 126 38.16 35.85 -21.87
C LEU A 126 39.33 34.90 -22.25
N PRO A 127 39.09 33.56 -22.28
CA PRO A 127 37.82 32.87 -22.09
C PRO A 127 37.53 32.44 -20.64
N ILE A 128 38.31 32.88 -19.65
CA ILE A 128 38.24 32.39 -18.27
C ILE A 128 36.84 32.56 -17.62
N PRO A 129 36.10 33.66 -17.82
CA PRO A 129 34.75 33.80 -17.27
C PRO A 129 33.79 32.68 -17.69
N VAL A 130 33.92 32.11 -18.89
CA VAL A 130 33.10 30.99 -19.35
C VAL A 130 33.31 29.79 -18.42
N ILE A 131 34.57 29.47 -18.12
CA ILE A 131 34.95 28.38 -17.21
C ILE A 131 34.45 28.65 -15.78
N LEU A 132 34.52 29.90 -15.31
CA LEU A 132 34.08 30.26 -13.97
C LEU A 132 32.55 30.23 -13.81
N ASN A 133 31.79 30.65 -14.83
CA ASN A 133 30.34 30.47 -14.87
C ASN A 133 29.98 28.98 -14.78
N THR A 134 30.62 28.14 -15.60
CA THR A 134 30.43 26.69 -15.59
C THR A 134 30.72 26.08 -14.21
N LEU A 135 31.87 26.39 -13.61
CA LEU A 135 32.24 25.91 -12.27
C LEU A 135 31.19 26.31 -11.22
N THR A 136 30.72 27.56 -11.27
CA THR A 136 29.70 28.07 -10.34
C THR A 136 28.38 27.32 -10.50
N GLY A 137 27.94 27.10 -11.75
CA GLY A 137 26.73 26.32 -12.04
C GLY A 137 26.85 24.85 -11.64
N HIS A 138 28.02 24.24 -11.76
CA HIS A 138 28.26 22.87 -11.30
C HIS A 138 28.16 22.76 -9.77
N LEU A 139 28.76 23.71 -9.04
CA LEU A 139 28.65 23.76 -7.58
C LEU A 139 27.20 24.00 -7.15
N TRP A 140 26.50 24.92 -7.81
CA TRP A 140 25.08 25.17 -7.56
C TRP A 140 24.26 23.89 -7.80
N GLY A 141 24.51 23.18 -8.90
CA GLY A 141 23.87 21.92 -9.23
C GLY A 141 24.12 20.80 -8.23
N TYR A 142 25.35 20.70 -7.71
CA TYR A 142 25.67 19.77 -6.62
C TYR A 142 24.81 20.04 -5.38
N TYR A 143 24.72 21.30 -4.94
CA TYR A 143 23.91 21.65 -3.77
C TYR A 143 22.41 21.54 -4.03
N ALA A 144 21.95 21.82 -5.24
CA ALA A 144 20.56 21.60 -5.64
C ALA A 144 20.19 20.13 -5.60
N ALA A 145 21.03 19.25 -6.14
CA ALA A 145 20.85 17.80 -6.06
C ALA A 145 20.85 17.31 -4.61
N ARG A 146 21.76 17.80 -3.77
CA ARG A 146 21.80 17.45 -2.33
C ARG A 146 20.52 17.85 -1.63
N SER A 147 20.05 19.06 -1.94
CA SER A 147 18.79 19.56 -1.44
C SER A 147 17.62 18.64 -1.84
N ILE A 148 17.59 18.12 -3.07
CA ILE A 148 16.54 17.16 -3.48
C ILE A 148 16.69 15.81 -2.75
N ASP A 149 17.91 15.30 -2.59
CA ASP A 149 18.18 14.03 -1.89
C ASP A 149 17.81 14.06 -0.40
N GLU A 150 17.92 15.23 0.26
CA GLU A 150 17.46 15.41 1.64
C GLU A 150 15.97 15.09 1.82
N ASP A 151 15.12 15.38 0.83
CA ASP A 151 13.71 15.00 0.87
C ASP A 151 13.55 13.47 0.75
N ALA A 152 14.45 12.77 0.05
CA ALA A 152 14.47 11.30 -0.02
C ALA A 152 14.87 10.68 1.34
N LEU A 153 15.83 11.30 2.04
CA LEU A 153 16.26 10.86 3.38
C LEU A 153 15.09 10.85 4.36
N PHE A 154 14.24 11.87 4.33
CA PHE A 154 13.05 11.95 5.18
C PHE A 154 12.13 10.73 5.00
N PHE A 155 11.85 10.32 3.76
CA PHE A 155 11.06 9.12 3.49
C PHE A 155 11.80 7.84 3.87
N ARG A 156 13.10 7.75 3.61
CA ARG A 156 13.92 6.57 3.92
C ARG A 156 13.97 6.28 5.42
N GLU A 157 14.11 7.32 6.25
CA GLU A 157 14.08 7.21 7.71
C GLU A 157 12.73 6.73 8.24
N PHE A 158 11.62 7.26 7.69
CA PHE A 158 10.29 6.79 8.08
C PHE A 158 10.04 5.36 7.63
N ARG A 159 10.37 5.04 6.38
CA ARG A 159 10.25 3.69 5.82
C ARG A 159 11.04 2.66 6.63
N SER A 160 12.25 3.00 7.08
CA SER A 160 13.05 2.12 7.97
C SER A 160 12.33 1.83 9.29
N ARG A 161 11.79 2.87 9.94
CA ARG A 161 11.01 2.73 11.19
C ARG A 161 9.70 1.95 10.98
N LEU A 162 9.04 2.16 9.85
CA LEU A 162 7.83 1.43 9.47
C LEU A 162 8.14 -0.07 9.37
N ASN A 163 9.19 -0.44 8.65
CA ASN A 163 9.61 -1.83 8.49
C ASN A 163 10.02 -2.48 9.82
N GLN A 164 10.74 -1.77 10.69
CA GLN A 164 11.08 -2.27 12.03
C GLN A 164 9.82 -2.59 12.85
N MET A 165 8.84 -1.69 12.85
CA MET A 165 7.58 -1.89 13.56
C MET A 165 6.77 -3.06 12.97
N MET A 166 6.75 -3.20 11.64
CA MET A 166 6.07 -4.32 10.99
C MET A 166 6.68 -5.67 11.39
N VAL A 167 8.01 -5.77 11.46
CA VAL A 167 8.71 -6.99 11.91
C VAL A 167 8.37 -7.31 13.38
N GLU A 168 8.24 -6.31 14.25
CA GLU A 168 7.82 -6.52 15.64
C GLU A 168 6.38 -7.00 15.76
N HIS A 169 5.47 -6.44 14.95
CA HIS A 169 4.08 -6.84 14.90
C HIS A 169 3.89 -8.25 14.33
N GLU A 170 4.69 -8.63 13.34
CA GLU A 170 4.72 -10.00 12.80
C GLU A 170 5.16 -11.02 13.86
N LYS A 171 6.19 -10.73 14.65
CA LYS A 171 6.63 -11.61 15.76
C LYS A 171 5.53 -11.84 16.80
N LYS A 172 4.60 -10.89 16.94
CA LYS A 172 3.47 -10.95 17.86
C LYS A 172 2.18 -11.47 17.20
N ASN A 173 2.23 -11.84 15.91
CA ASN A 173 1.09 -12.29 15.10
C ASN A 173 -0.09 -11.30 15.10
N TYR A 174 0.18 -9.99 15.13
CA TYR A 174 -0.88 -8.98 15.07
C TYR A 174 -1.62 -9.02 13.73
N SER A 175 -2.94 -9.03 13.78
CA SER A 175 -3.83 -8.75 12.64
C SER A 175 -3.67 -7.31 12.16
N LEU A 176 -4.10 -7.01 10.93
CA LEU A 176 -4.06 -5.65 10.38
C LEU A 176 -4.73 -4.61 11.29
N TYR A 177 -5.87 -4.97 11.89
CA TYR A 177 -6.59 -4.10 12.83
C TYR A 177 -5.78 -3.84 14.09
N GLU A 178 -5.11 -4.86 14.64
CA GLU A 178 -4.24 -4.71 15.82
C GLU A 178 -2.99 -3.87 15.49
N LYS A 179 -2.39 -4.05 14.30
CA LYS A 179 -1.28 -3.22 13.81
C LYS A 179 -1.68 -1.75 13.76
N ILE A 180 -2.84 -1.44 13.19
CA ILE A 180 -3.36 -0.07 13.08
C ILE A 180 -3.84 0.46 14.44
N ALA A 181 -4.30 -0.40 15.34
CA ALA A 181 -4.71 -0.03 16.69
C ALA A 181 -3.54 0.22 17.66
N ASP A 182 -2.35 -0.32 17.34
CA ASP A 182 -1.17 -0.17 18.17
C ASP A 182 -0.82 1.30 18.42
N ARG A 183 -0.66 1.66 19.70
CA ARG A 183 -0.43 3.04 20.12
C ARG A 183 0.92 3.58 19.63
N GLY A 184 1.95 2.73 19.60
CA GLY A 184 3.28 3.08 19.12
C GLY A 184 3.26 3.39 17.62
N PHE A 185 2.62 2.51 16.85
CA PHE A 185 2.42 2.68 15.42
C PHE A 185 1.62 3.94 15.09
N ARG A 186 0.46 4.16 15.73
CA ARG A 186 -0.36 5.37 15.53
C ARG A 186 0.41 6.65 15.81
N ARG A 187 1.20 6.68 16.88
CA ARG A 187 2.05 7.83 17.21
C ARG A 187 3.11 8.05 16.13
N MET A 188 3.81 7.00 15.69
CA MET A 188 4.83 7.08 14.66
C MET A 188 4.27 7.60 13.32
N VAL A 189 3.14 7.06 12.87
CA VAL A 189 2.44 7.50 11.64
C VAL A 189 1.91 8.92 11.78
N GLY A 190 1.38 9.27 12.97
CA GLY A 190 0.88 10.61 13.28
C GLY A 190 1.97 11.68 13.24
N ASP A 191 3.09 11.44 13.95
CA ASP A 191 4.24 12.36 14.00
C ASP A 191 4.83 12.57 12.60
N PHE A 192 4.96 11.48 11.82
CA PHE A 192 5.37 11.57 10.43
C PHE A 192 4.38 12.37 9.58
N SER A 193 3.08 12.10 9.69
CA SER A 193 2.04 12.81 8.93
C SER A 193 2.05 14.32 9.19
N VAL A 194 2.29 14.75 10.43
CA VAL A 194 2.40 16.18 10.77
C VAL A 194 3.62 16.79 10.09
N ARG A 195 4.79 16.16 10.25
CA ARG A 195 6.04 16.64 9.64
C ARG A 195 5.97 16.66 8.11
N PHE A 196 5.43 15.61 7.52
CA PHE A 196 5.22 15.49 6.08
C PHE A 196 4.35 16.62 5.55
N ASN A 197 3.23 16.94 6.22
CA ASN A 197 2.38 18.05 5.80
C ASN A 197 3.05 19.42 5.97
N GLN A 198 3.83 19.64 7.03
CA GLN A 198 4.60 20.88 7.23
C GLN A 198 5.67 21.06 6.15
N MET A 199 6.41 20.00 5.81
CA MET A 199 7.40 20.04 4.74
C MET A 199 6.73 20.32 3.39
N ARG A 200 5.61 19.64 3.09
CA ARG A 200 4.83 19.85 1.86
C ARG A 200 4.30 21.28 1.75
N SER A 201 3.77 21.87 2.83
CA SER A 201 3.30 23.27 2.82
C SER A 201 4.43 24.27 2.62
N ASN A 202 5.67 23.90 2.97
CA ASN A 202 6.87 24.71 2.78
C ASN A 202 7.58 24.44 1.45
N GLY A 203 6.98 23.67 0.54
CA GLY A 203 7.52 23.43 -0.81
C GLY A 203 8.49 22.23 -0.95
N SER A 204 8.60 21.35 0.05
CA SER A 204 9.32 20.07 -0.10
C SER A 204 8.59 19.09 -1.03
N PHE A 205 9.30 18.05 -1.46
CA PHE A 205 8.81 16.96 -2.31
C PHE A 205 8.36 17.42 -3.69
N PHE A 206 8.92 18.55 -4.10
CA PHE A 206 8.55 19.25 -5.31
C PHE A 206 8.81 18.42 -6.59
N GLN A 207 9.85 17.57 -6.57
CA GLN A 207 10.20 16.67 -7.67
C GLN A 207 9.44 15.34 -7.64
N THR A 208 8.65 15.08 -6.60
CA THR A 208 7.85 13.86 -6.49
C THR A 208 6.59 13.97 -7.36
N GLY A 209 6.20 12.87 -7.99
CA GLY A 209 4.98 12.75 -8.76
C GLY A 209 3.74 13.06 -7.91
N VAL A 210 2.79 13.78 -8.50
CA VAL A 210 1.52 14.14 -7.84
C VAL A 210 0.80 12.89 -7.33
N LYS A 211 0.80 11.82 -8.11
CA LYS A 211 0.23 10.53 -7.71
C LYS A 211 0.91 9.97 -6.46
N THR A 212 2.24 9.89 -6.45
CA THR A 212 3.02 9.35 -5.33
C THR A 212 2.74 10.13 -4.03
N ILE A 213 2.67 11.47 -4.09
CA ILE A 213 2.33 12.31 -2.93
C ILE A 213 0.88 12.11 -2.47
N SER A 214 -0.07 12.05 -3.39
CA SER A 214 -1.49 11.79 -3.06
C SER A 214 -1.70 10.41 -2.45
N ASP A 215 -1.06 9.38 -3.02
CA ASP A 215 -1.08 8.02 -2.52
C ASP A 215 -0.55 7.99 -1.07
N ILE A 216 0.65 8.55 -0.81
CA ILE A 216 1.22 8.63 0.54
C ILE A 216 0.26 9.35 1.49
N LEU A 217 -0.27 10.50 1.09
CA LEU A 217 -1.16 11.30 1.94
C LEU A 217 -2.41 10.53 2.36
N LEU A 218 -3.02 9.79 1.43
CA LEU A 218 -4.23 9.00 1.66
C LEU A 218 -3.92 7.73 2.47
N LEU A 219 -2.85 7.01 2.12
CA LEU A 219 -2.38 5.82 2.84
C LEU A 219 -2.02 6.13 4.29
N LEU A 220 -1.47 7.31 4.58
CA LEU A 220 -1.23 7.75 5.96
C LEU A 220 -2.53 7.92 6.75
N LYS A 221 -3.65 8.30 6.12
CA LYS A 221 -4.94 8.38 6.80
C LYS A 221 -5.48 6.99 7.13
N TYR A 222 -5.37 6.05 6.20
CA TYR A 222 -5.72 4.63 6.43
C TYR A 222 -4.84 4.00 7.51
N ALA A 223 -3.52 4.14 7.42
CA ALA A 223 -2.58 3.62 8.41
C ALA A 223 -2.78 4.26 9.79
N ALA A 224 -3.17 5.53 9.87
CA ALA A 224 -3.51 6.17 11.13
C ALA A 224 -4.89 5.75 11.71
N GLY A 225 -5.66 4.93 10.99
CA GLY A 225 -7.03 4.53 11.37
C GLY A 225 -8.03 5.68 11.33
N LYS A 226 -7.80 6.70 10.50
CA LYS A 226 -8.69 7.87 10.35
C LYS A 226 -9.77 7.69 9.29
N LEU A 227 -9.60 6.69 8.42
CA LEU A 227 -10.54 6.32 7.37
C LEU A 227 -10.92 4.84 7.53
N PRO A 228 -12.14 4.44 7.12
CA PRO A 228 -12.57 3.04 7.10
C PRO A 228 -11.67 2.19 6.20
N LEU A 229 -11.32 0.96 6.61
CA LEU A 229 -10.44 0.10 5.79
C LEU A 229 -11.15 -0.48 4.56
N GLU A 230 -12.48 -0.45 4.55
CA GLU A 230 -13.31 -0.86 3.44
C GLU A 230 -13.09 0.05 2.23
N ASP A 231 -12.96 1.36 2.47
CA ASP A 231 -12.75 2.38 1.44
C ASP A 231 -11.36 2.25 0.77
N PHE A 232 -10.36 1.72 1.50
CA PHE A 232 -9.02 1.48 0.96
C PHE A 232 -9.03 0.62 -0.31
N TRP A 233 -9.90 -0.40 -0.37
CA TRP A 233 -10.00 -1.30 -1.51
C TRP A 233 -10.53 -0.62 -2.77
N HIS A 234 -11.37 0.39 -2.59
CA HIS A 234 -11.89 1.19 -3.67
C HIS A 234 -10.85 2.19 -4.18
N ASP A 235 -10.14 2.83 -3.25
CA ASP A 235 -9.15 3.87 -3.59
C ASP A 235 -7.88 3.32 -4.26
N PHE A 236 -7.51 2.06 -4.01
CA PHE A 236 -6.25 1.45 -4.46
C PHE A 236 -6.42 0.16 -5.27
N GLU A 237 -7.45 0.08 -6.13
CA GLU A 237 -7.70 -1.09 -7.00
C GLU A 237 -6.45 -1.60 -7.73
N GLY A 238 -6.22 -2.92 -7.69
CA GLY A 238 -5.47 -3.61 -8.75
C GLY A 238 -3.95 -3.75 -8.63
N LYS A 239 -3.32 -3.57 -7.46
CA LYS A 239 -1.89 -3.94 -7.32
C LYS A 239 -1.71 -5.31 -6.65
N ASP A 240 -1.56 -6.35 -7.48
CA ASP A 240 -0.86 -7.62 -7.18
C ASP A 240 -1.07 -8.26 -5.79
N GLY A 241 -2.31 -8.34 -5.31
CA GLY A 241 -2.60 -9.06 -4.05
C GLY A 241 -2.19 -8.31 -2.77
N ILE A 242 -1.83 -7.03 -2.86
CA ILE A 242 -1.51 -6.22 -1.68
C ILE A 242 -2.80 -5.91 -0.92
N THR A 243 -3.00 -6.57 0.22
CA THR A 243 -4.18 -6.43 1.08
C THR A 243 -3.91 -5.62 2.35
N SER A 244 -3.00 -4.64 2.30
CA SER A 244 -2.70 -3.81 3.47
C SER A 244 -2.38 -2.37 3.08
N PRO A 245 -3.02 -1.36 3.68
CA PRO A 245 -2.63 0.04 3.50
C PRO A 245 -1.22 0.32 4.02
N ILE A 246 -0.71 -0.49 4.96
CA ILE A 246 0.66 -0.35 5.48
C ILE A 246 1.68 -0.79 4.42
N ASP A 247 1.40 -1.89 3.71
CA ASP A 247 2.30 -2.41 2.68
C ASP A 247 2.28 -1.50 1.45
N MET A 248 1.10 -1.02 1.07
CA MET A 248 0.97 -0.02 0.00
C MET A 248 1.67 1.29 0.38
N LEU A 249 1.64 1.69 1.66
CA LEU A 249 2.41 2.83 2.15
C LEU A 249 3.92 2.61 2.01
N ASP A 250 4.45 1.43 2.37
CA ASP A 250 5.87 1.12 2.16
C ASP A 250 6.27 1.23 0.69
N ILE A 251 5.43 0.71 -0.22
CA ILE A 251 5.66 0.78 -1.66
C ILE A 251 5.64 2.24 -2.16
N ALA A 252 4.63 3.02 -1.76
CA ALA A 252 4.53 4.43 -2.15
C ALA A 252 5.70 5.26 -1.61
N LEU A 253 6.15 5.00 -0.38
CA LEU A 253 7.37 5.59 0.18
C LEU A 253 8.61 5.17 -0.60
N GLY A 254 8.69 3.91 -1.04
CA GLY A 254 9.75 3.41 -1.91
C GLY A 254 9.83 4.18 -3.23
N HIS A 255 8.70 4.37 -3.91
CA HIS A 255 8.64 5.18 -5.12
C HIS A 255 9.09 6.62 -4.89
N ALA A 256 8.64 7.26 -3.79
CA ALA A 256 9.08 8.61 -3.45
C ALA A 256 10.59 8.69 -3.22
N VAL A 257 11.18 7.68 -2.54
CA VAL A 257 12.64 7.58 -2.38
C VAL A 257 13.33 7.44 -3.72
N ASP A 258 12.84 6.60 -4.63
CA ASP A 258 13.44 6.40 -5.95
C ASP A 258 13.39 7.66 -6.82
N GLU A 259 12.26 8.39 -6.78
CA GLU A 259 12.08 9.65 -7.51
C GLU A 259 12.96 10.79 -6.98
N LEU A 260 13.26 10.82 -5.69
CA LEU A 260 14.00 11.91 -5.03
C LEU A 260 15.48 11.61 -4.80
N SER A 261 15.89 10.34 -4.74
CA SER A 261 17.29 10.01 -4.47
C SER A 261 18.18 10.55 -5.58
N ARG A 262 19.27 11.24 -5.21
CA ARG A 262 20.28 11.72 -6.15
C ARG A 262 21.61 11.02 -5.83
N PRO A 263 22.16 10.22 -6.76
CA PRO A 263 23.42 9.51 -6.55
C PRO A 263 24.60 10.47 -6.74
N ILE A 264 24.71 11.48 -5.88
CA ILE A 264 25.68 12.57 -6.01
C ILE A 264 27.10 12.05 -5.76
N ASP A 265 27.25 11.09 -4.84
CA ASP A 265 28.51 10.41 -4.50
C ASP A 265 28.62 9.00 -5.10
N ALA A 266 27.59 8.54 -5.83
CA ALA A 266 27.58 7.22 -6.43
C ALA A 266 27.63 7.34 -7.95
N ILE A 267 28.71 6.84 -8.56
CA ILE A 267 28.81 6.65 -10.02
C ILE A 267 27.75 5.60 -10.42
N ARG A 268 26.50 6.02 -10.63
CA ARG A 268 25.43 5.14 -11.14
C ARG A 268 25.52 4.95 -12.65
N HIS A 269 26.29 5.77 -13.36
CA HIS A 269 26.48 5.69 -14.82
C HIS A 269 27.60 4.74 -15.27
N GLN A 270 27.87 3.68 -14.52
CA GLN A 270 28.56 2.50 -15.04
C GLN A 270 27.80 1.23 -14.56
N ALA A 271 27.45 0.38 -15.52
CA ALA A 271 26.68 -0.86 -15.42
C ALA A 271 25.14 -0.72 -15.30
N LYS A 272 24.47 -0.77 -16.46
CA LYS A 272 23.11 -1.32 -16.56
C LYS A 272 23.19 -2.82 -16.21
N THR A 273 22.92 -3.16 -14.97
CA THR A 273 22.49 -4.51 -14.59
C THR A 273 21.23 -4.33 -13.78
N VAL A 274 20.11 -4.43 -14.49
CA VAL A 274 18.79 -4.54 -13.87
C VAL A 274 18.76 -5.91 -13.18
N THR A 275 19.13 -5.97 -11.91
CA THR A 275 18.70 -7.09 -11.07
C THR A 275 17.29 -6.77 -10.62
N VAL A 276 16.33 -7.26 -11.42
CA VAL A 276 14.92 -7.30 -11.02
C VAL A 276 14.88 -8.07 -9.70
N GLY A 277 14.57 -7.36 -8.61
CA GLY A 277 14.33 -8.01 -7.32
C GLY A 277 13.23 -9.05 -7.51
N THR A 278 13.54 -10.31 -7.24
CA THR A 278 12.55 -11.36 -7.25
C THR A 278 11.63 -11.15 -6.05
N SER A 279 10.51 -10.47 -6.28
CA SER A 279 9.38 -10.47 -5.37
C SER A 279 9.08 -11.93 -5.02
N ARG A 280 9.12 -12.26 -3.73
CA ARG A 280 8.76 -13.61 -3.28
C ARG A 280 7.29 -13.80 -3.64
N LYS A 281 7.02 -14.71 -4.59
CA LYS A 281 5.66 -15.17 -4.87
C LYS A 281 5.10 -15.76 -3.59
N GLU A 282 3.95 -15.25 -3.16
CA GLU A 282 3.17 -15.84 -2.07
C GLU A 282 2.94 -17.33 -2.34
N GLN A 283 2.96 -18.14 -1.28
CA GLN A 283 2.68 -19.57 -1.41
C GLN A 283 1.22 -19.75 -1.87
N PRO A 284 0.95 -20.56 -2.90
CA PRO A 284 -0.41 -20.76 -3.38
C PRO A 284 -1.27 -21.41 -2.30
N LEU A 285 -2.53 -20.98 -2.17
CA LEU A 285 -3.50 -21.62 -1.29
C LEU A 285 -3.66 -23.10 -1.66
N GLN A 286 -3.56 -23.98 -0.66
CA GLN A 286 -3.57 -25.45 -0.82
C GLN A 286 -4.74 -26.09 -0.08
N GLY A 287 -5.25 -27.20 -0.62
CA GLY A 287 -6.22 -28.09 0.02
C GLY A 287 -7.43 -28.43 -0.86
N ILE A 288 -8.23 -29.41 -0.43
CA ILE A 288 -9.31 -30.02 -1.23
C ILE A 288 -10.39 -29.02 -1.68
N ILE A 289 -10.73 -28.02 -0.85
CA ILE A 289 -11.71 -26.98 -1.23
C ILE A 289 -11.13 -26.06 -2.30
N PHE A 290 -9.90 -25.58 -2.11
CA PHE A 290 -9.27 -24.68 -3.08
C PHE A 290 -8.98 -25.38 -4.42
N ASN A 291 -8.70 -26.69 -4.39
CA ASN A 291 -8.60 -27.49 -5.60
C ASN A 291 -9.95 -27.57 -6.33
N LEU A 292 -11.05 -27.86 -5.61
CA LEU A 292 -12.40 -27.87 -6.20
C LEU A 292 -12.76 -26.51 -6.81
N LEU A 293 -12.51 -25.41 -6.10
CA LEU A 293 -12.80 -24.07 -6.62
C LEU A 293 -12.00 -23.77 -7.89
N ARG A 294 -10.74 -24.20 -7.94
CA ARG A 294 -9.89 -24.06 -9.14
C ARG A 294 -10.41 -24.89 -10.31
N GLU A 295 -10.87 -26.11 -10.08
CA GLU A 295 -11.52 -26.96 -11.09
C GLU A 295 -12.77 -26.26 -11.66
N LEU A 296 -13.54 -25.60 -10.80
CA LEU A 296 -14.70 -24.80 -11.15
C LEU A 296 -14.36 -23.40 -11.70
N ARG A 297 -13.08 -23.13 -11.99
CA ARG A 297 -12.57 -21.86 -12.54
C ARG A 297 -12.80 -20.64 -11.64
N PHE A 298 -13.05 -20.82 -10.36
CA PHE A 298 -13.06 -19.75 -9.38
C PHE A 298 -11.65 -19.45 -8.91
N SER A 299 -11.24 -18.18 -9.00
CA SER A 299 -10.01 -17.71 -8.39
C SER A 299 -10.20 -17.53 -6.87
N PRO A 300 -9.12 -17.56 -6.06
CA PRO A 300 -9.20 -17.22 -4.64
C PRO A 300 -9.86 -15.87 -4.33
N LYS A 301 -9.81 -14.91 -5.27
CA LYS A 301 -10.45 -13.59 -5.14
C LYS A 301 -11.98 -13.67 -5.13
N ALA A 302 -12.56 -14.77 -5.58
CA ALA A 302 -14.00 -15.00 -5.50
C ALA A 302 -14.47 -15.33 -4.08
N ILE A 303 -13.57 -15.59 -3.12
CA ILE A 303 -13.96 -15.89 -1.74
C ILE A 303 -13.82 -14.61 -0.90
N VAL A 304 -14.76 -14.38 0.01
CA VAL A 304 -14.66 -13.28 0.98
C VAL A 304 -13.40 -13.47 1.84
N SER A 305 -12.53 -12.47 1.95
CA SER A 305 -11.20 -12.59 2.56
C SER A 305 -11.20 -13.15 3.98
N LYS A 306 -12.19 -12.77 4.80
CA LYS A 306 -12.39 -13.28 6.17
C LYS A 306 -12.61 -14.80 6.22
N ASP A 307 -13.18 -15.36 5.16
CA ASP A 307 -13.50 -16.78 5.04
C ASP A 307 -12.37 -17.60 4.43
N ILE A 308 -11.40 -17.00 3.74
CA ILE A 308 -10.22 -17.73 3.21
C ILE A 308 -9.44 -18.38 4.35
N LEU A 309 -9.24 -17.65 5.46
CA LEU A 309 -8.57 -18.19 6.66
C LEU A 309 -9.43 -19.23 7.38
N ALA A 310 -10.76 -19.06 7.40
CA ALA A 310 -11.67 -20.05 7.96
C ALA A 310 -11.63 -21.35 7.14
N ILE A 311 -11.70 -21.24 5.81
CA ILE A 311 -11.60 -22.37 4.87
C ILE A 311 -10.25 -23.06 5.02
N SER A 312 -9.15 -22.30 5.05
CA SER A 312 -7.81 -22.89 5.20
C SER A 312 -7.66 -23.69 6.50
N ARG A 313 -8.20 -23.19 7.62
CA ARG A 313 -8.15 -23.86 8.93
C ARG A 313 -9.04 -25.10 9.01
N MET A 314 -10.19 -25.11 8.33
CA MET A 314 -11.13 -26.24 8.41
C MET A 314 -10.76 -27.41 7.48
N GLN A 315 -9.86 -27.24 6.51
CA GLN A 315 -9.57 -28.32 5.56
C GLN A 315 -9.03 -29.62 6.18
N PRO A 316 -8.17 -29.60 7.23
CA PRO A 316 -7.75 -30.82 7.93
C PRO A 316 -8.92 -31.61 8.54
N ALA A 317 -10.05 -30.94 8.83
CA ALA A 317 -11.27 -31.57 9.30
C ALA A 317 -12.07 -32.28 8.21
N MET A 318 -11.66 -32.19 6.96
CA MET A 318 -12.34 -32.82 5.84
C MET A 318 -11.51 -33.98 5.30
N ALA A 319 -12.08 -35.17 5.33
CA ALA A 319 -11.48 -36.36 4.76
C ALA A 319 -11.63 -36.40 3.23
N ALA A 320 -12.80 -36.01 2.71
CA ALA A 320 -13.08 -36.03 1.27
C ALA A 320 -14.25 -35.12 0.88
N ILE A 321 -14.29 -34.72 -0.40
CA ILE A 321 -15.45 -34.09 -1.02
C ILE A 321 -16.23 -35.15 -1.81
N ARG A 322 -17.53 -35.32 -1.50
CA ARG A 322 -18.42 -36.31 -2.14
C ARG A 322 -19.18 -35.75 -3.34
N GLY A 323 -19.37 -34.44 -3.39
CA GLY A 323 -20.04 -33.76 -4.49
C GLY A 323 -20.31 -32.30 -4.17
N TYR A 324 -20.84 -31.55 -5.14
CA TYR A 324 -21.17 -30.14 -4.96
C TYR A 324 -22.36 -29.72 -5.81
N THR A 325 -23.01 -28.62 -5.42
CA THR A 325 -23.94 -27.85 -6.24
C THR A 325 -23.48 -26.40 -6.28
N LEU A 326 -23.28 -25.87 -7.48
CA LEU A 326 -23.07 -24.45 -7.72
C LEU A 326 -24.41 -23.78 -8.02
N TYR A 327 -24.69 -22.68 -7.33
CA TYR A 327 -25.89 -21.89 -7.51
C TYR A 327 -25.55 -20.49 -8.01
N ASP A 328 -26.42 -19.92 -8.85
CA ASP A 328 -26.44 -18.50 -9.16
C ASP A 328 -27.44 -17.78 -8.26
N ILE A 329 -27.08 -16.58 -7.81
CA ILE A 329 -27.89 -15.69 -6.97
C ILE A 329 -28.22 -14.42 -7.75
N ASN A 330 -29.51 -14.13 -7.85
CA ASN A 330 -30.02 -13.03 -8.65
C ASN A 330 -30.99 -12.16 -7.85
N ASN A 331 -31.26 -10.94 -8.36
CA ASN A 331 -32.15 -9.95 -7.76
C ASN A 331 -31.75 -9.58 -6.32
N LEU A 332 -30.46 -9.30 -6.12
CA LEU A 332 -29.96 -8.62 -4.92
C LEU A 332 -30.12 -7.11 -5.09
N ASP A 333 -30.12 -6.37 -3.99
CA ASP A 333 -30.12 -4.90 -4.03
C ASP A 333 -28.75 -4.32 -4.46
N MET A 334 -28.65 -3.00 -4.53
CA MET A 334 -27.42 -2.30 -4.96
C MET A 334 -26.23 -2.52 -4.03
N GLU A 335 -26.48 -2.93 -2.78
CA GLU A 335 -25.45 -3.24 -1.78
C GLU A 335 -25.12 -4.74 -1.74
N GLY A 336 -25.80 -5.55 -2.56
CA GLY A 336 -25.61 -6.99 -2.63
C GLY A 336 -26.37 -7.78 -1.55
N ASN A 337 -27.30 -7.16 -0.84
CA ASN A 337 -28.11 -7.85 0.17
C ASN A 337 -29.34 -8.53 -0.46
N PRO A 338 -29.78 -9.69 0.07
CA PRO A 338 -30.92 -10.41 -0.46
C PRO A 338 -32.26 -9.89 0.09
N GLY A 339 -33.14 -9.45 -0.79
CA GLY A 339 -34.53 -9.09 -0.51
C GLY A 339 -35.53 -10.24 -0.70
N ASP A 340 -36.82 -9.93 -0.72
CA ASP A 340 -37.89 -10.94 -0.91
C ASP A 340 -38.03 -11.38 -2.37
N ALA A 341 -37.58 -10.55 -3.30
CA ALA A 341 -37.51 -10.86 -4.73
C ALA A 341 -36.23 -11.62 -5.13
N SER A 342 -35.32 -11.88 -4.19
CA SER A 342 -34.05 -12.56 -4.47
C SER A 342 -34.26 -14.02 -4.85
N THR A 343 -33.55 -14.45 -5.89
CA THR A 343 -33.73 -15.78 -6.48
C THR A 343 -32.45 -16.60 -6.50
N ILE A 344 -32.61 -17.92 -6.56
CA ILE A 344 -31.54 -18.91 -6.61
C ILE A 344 -31.82 -19.92 -7.73
N SER A 345 -30.83 -20.20 -8.56
CA SER A 345 -30.88 -21.23 -9.60
C SER A 345 -29.64 -22.11 -9.56
N ILE A 346 -29.73 -23.35 -10.04
CA ILE A 346 -28.58 -24.25 -10.13
C ILE A 346 -27.82 -23.96 -11.42
N ALA A 347 -26.54 -23.66 -11.29
CA ALA A 347 -25.62 -23.47 -12.41
C ALA A 347 -24.97 -24.80 -12.81
N GLU A 348 -24.43 -25.55 -11.83
CA GLU A 348 -23.67 -26.77 -12.08
C GLU A 348 -23.79 -27.75 -10.90
N ARG A 349 -23.62 -29.05 -11.15
CA ARG A 349 -23.56 -30.10 -10.12
C ARG A 349 -22.48 -31.13 -10.42
N GLY A 350 -21.85 -31.63 -9.36
CA GLY A 350 -20.89 -32.73 -9.43
C GLY A 350 -21.04 -33.74 -8.30
N GLY A 351 -20.55 -34.96 -8.53
CA GLY A 351 -20.54 -36.05 -7.55
C GLY A 351 -21.95 -36.49 -7.13
N ILE A 352 -22.13 -36.78 -5.83
CA ILE A 352 -23.40 -37.29 -5.29
C ILE A 352 -24.59 -36.34 -5.52
N SER A 353 -24.33 -35.04 -5.64
CA SER A 353 -25.36 -34.00 -5.81
C SER A 353 -26.17 -34.17 -7.11
N THR A 354 -25.59 -34.79 -8.14
CA THR A 354 -26.27 -35.06 -9.42
C THR A 354 -27.51 -35.95 -9.27
N ARG A 355 -27.55 -36.79 -8.23
CA ARG A 355 -28.67 -37.71 -7.94
C ARG A 355 -29.61 -37.22 -6.85
N MET A 356 -29.34 -36.05 -6.26
CA MET A 356 -30.13 -35.47 -5.19
C MET A 356 -31.16 -34.48 -5.75
N LYS A 357 -32.37 -34.48 -5.19
CA LYS A 357 -33.37 -33.45 -5.48
C LYS A 357 -33.00 -32.15 -4.75
N SER A 358 -33.05 -31.01 -5.44
CA SER A 358 -32.78 -29.70 -4.82
C SER A 358 -34.05 -28.86 -4.80
N ARG A 359 -34.33 -28.22 -3.67
CA ARG A 359 -35.48 -27.31 -3.53
C ARG A 359 -35.47 -26.15 -4.54
N ALA A 360 -34.29 -25.77 -5.04
CA ALA A 360 -34.15 -24.73 -6.08
C ALA A 360 -34.71 -25.16 -7.45
N GLU A 361 -35.03 -26.46 -7.64
CA GLU A 361 -35.70 -26.98 -8.83
C GLU A 361 -37.21 -26.64 -8.81
N ASP A 362 -37.84 -26.72 -7.64
CA ASP A 362 -39.28 -26.48 -7.45
C ASP A 362 -39.60 -25.01 -7.12
N SER A 363 -38.74 -24.33 -6.36
CA SER A 363 -38.92 -22.95 -5.94
C SER A 363 -37.62 -22.15 -6.09
N ARG A 364 -37.67 -21.11 -6.93
CA ARG A 364 -36.52 -20.25 -7.22
C ARG A 364 -36.30 -19.15 -6.20
N ILE A 365 -37.08 -19.08 -5.12
CA ILE A 365 -36.95 -18.01 -4.11
C ILE A 365 -35.79 -18.34 -3.16
N LEU A 366 -34.87 -17.38 -2.96
CA LEU A 366 -33.76 -17.51 -2.02
C LEU A 366 -34.29 -17.39 -0.58
N MET A 367 -34.22 -18.47 0.21
CA MET A 367 -34.74 -18.51 1.58
C MET A 367 -33.85 -19.31 2.53
N GLY A 368 -34.08 -19.13 3.83
CA GLY A 368 -33.44 -19.91 4.92
C GLY A 368 -31.93 -19.68 5.01
N THR A 369 -31.19 -20.74 5.35
CA THR A 369 -29.74 -20.70 5.56
C THR A 369 -28.97 -20.12 4.38
N LYS A 370 -29.40 -20.39 3.14
CA LYS A 370 -28.77 -19.83 1.93
C LYS A 370 -28.97 -18.31 1.83
N LYS A 371 -30.15 -17.78 2.19
CA LYS A 371 -30.39 -16.33 2.27
C LYS A 371 -29.51 -15.67 3.33
N THR A 372 -29.37 -16.31 4.50
CA THR A 372 -28.49 -15.82 5.57
C THR A 372 -27.03 -15.81 5.16
N ILE A 373 -26.55 -16.82 4.44
CA ILE A 373 -25.16 -16.88 3.94
C ILE A 373 -24.90 -15.78 2.93
N VAL A 374 -25.83 -15.52 2.00
CA VAL A 374 -25.72 -14.41 1.05
C VAL A 374 -25.71 -13.06 1.78
N SER A 375 -26.57 -12.87 2.78
CA SER A 375 -26.62 -11.62 3.55
C SER A 375 -25.37 -11.38 4.42
N THR A 376 -24.82 -12.43 5.03
CA THR A 376 -23.69 -12.30 5.96
C THR A 376 -22.33 -12.44 5.29
N GLY A 377 -22.29 -13.04 4.09
CA GLY A 377 -21.09 -13.42 3.37
C GLY A 377 -20.15 -14.25 4.22
N ARG A 378 -20.69 -15.18 5.03
CA ARG A 378 -19.92 -16.08 5.89
C ARG A 378 -20.06 -17.52 5.40
N VAL A 379 -18.95 -18.25 5.36
CA VAL A 379 -18.95 -19.69 5.11
C VAL A 379 -19.73 -20.41 6.19
N TYR A 380 -20.59 -21.33 5.76
CA TYR A 380 -21.30 -22.24 6.63
C TYR A 380 -20.66 -23.62 6.58
N VAL A 381 -20.47 -24.24 7.73
CA VAL A 381 -19.99 -25.62 7.87
C VAL A 381 -20.92 -26.29 8.86
N GLY A 382 -21.40 -27.50 8.58
CA GLY A 382 -22.27 -28.21 9.52
C GLY A 382 -23.16 -29.22 8.84
N ARG A 383 -24.37 -29.39 9.38
CA ARG A 383 -25.37 -30.33 8.83
C ARG A 383 -26.50 -29.58 8.12
N GLY A 384 -26.91 -30.11 6.96
CA GLY A 384 -28.10 -29.64 6.27
C GLY A 384 -29.34 -29.76 7.17
N LYS A 385 -30.10 -28.68 7.32
CA LYS A 385 -31.30 -28.67 8.18
C LYS A 385 -32.44 -29.56 7.68
N SER A 386 -32.40 -29.98 6.41
CA SER A 386 -33.47 -30.77 5.77
C SER A 386 -33.15 -32.27 5.69
N ASP A 387 -31.88 -32.62 5.53
CA ASP A 387 -31.42 -33.99 5.25
C ASP A 387 -30.33 -34.49 6.23
N GLY A 388 -29.87 -33.63 7.16
CA GLY A 388 -28.82 -33.95 8.11
C GLY A 388 -27.43 -34.14 7.49
N ALA A 389 -27.28 -33.89 6.17
CA ALA A 389 -26.06 -34.22 5.45
C ALA A 389 -24.92 -33.27 5.85
N PRO A 390 -23.68 -33.77 6.03
CA PRO A 390 -22.51 -32.93 6.27
C PRO A 390 -22.20 -32.08 5.04
N ILE A 391 -22.26 -30.76 5.20
CA ILE A 391 -22.12 -29.79 4.11
C ILE A 391 -21.26 -28.59 4.50
N VAL A 392 -20.65 -27.99 3.48
CA VAL A 392 -20.04 -26.66 3.55
C VAL A 392 -20.62 -25.79 2.45
N ILE A 393 -21.02 -24.57 2.80
CA ILE A 393 -21.56 -23.61 1.84
C ILE A 393 -20.65 -22.39 1.83
N ILE A 394 -20.09 -22.07 0.66
CA ILE A 394 -19.17 -20.96 0.46
C ILE A 394 -19.86 -19.92 -0.43
N PRO A 395 -20.02 -18.67 0.04
CA PRO A 395 -20.42 -17.57 -0.83
C PRO A 395 -19.26 -17.14 -1.73
N LEU A 396 -19.57 -16.98 -3.01
CA LEU A 396 -18.62 -16.63 -4.05
C LEU A 396 -19.01 -15.29 -4.70
N LEU A 397 -18.05 -14.38 -4.72
CA LEU A 397 -18.11 -13.03 -5.26
C LEU A 397 -18.04 -13.05 -6.79
N GLY A 398 -18.88 -12.24 -7.43
CA GLY A 398 -18.75 -11.91 -8.85
C GLY A 398 -17.83 -10.72 -9.10
N GLU A 399 -17.84 -10.21 -10.33
CA GLU A 399 -16.96 -9.12 -10.77
C GLU A 399 -17.13 -7.81 -9.98
N THR A 400 -18.32 -7.57 -9.43
CA THR A 400 -18.66 -6.37 -8.65
C THR A 400 -18.49 -6.57 -7.14
N TYR A 401 -17.79 -7.61 -6.67
CA TYR A 401 -17.63 -7.96 -5.26
C TYR A 401 -18.94 -8.19 -4.49
N ILE A 402 -20.03 -8.42 -5.21
CA ILE A 402 -21.33 -8.88 -4.68
C ILE A 402 -21.37 -10.40 -4.81
N ILE A 403 -21.99 -11.08 -3.85
CA ILE A 403 -22.17 -12.54 -3.90
C ILE A 403 -23.07 -12.88 -5.08
N ARG A 404 -22.49 -13.49 -6.11
CA ARG A 404 -23.21 -13.95 -7.31
C ARG A 404 -23.41 -15.44 -7.30
N ASN A 405 -22.58 -16.17 -6.57
CA ASN A 405 -22.63 -17.62 -6.54
C ASN A 405 -22.63 -18.14 -5.10
N LEU A 406 -23.28 -19.28 -4.90
CA LEU A 406 -23.09 -20.10 -3.71
C LEU A 406 -22.63 -21.48 -4.17
N ILE A 407 -21.58 -22.01 -3.56
CA ILE A 407 -21.23 -23.42 -3.73
C ILE A 407 -21.59 -24.17 -2.45
N LEU A 408 -22.42 -25.21 -2.58
CA LEU A 408 -22.70 -26.17 -1.52
C LEU A 408 -21.91 -27.43 -1.81
N ILE A 409 -21.08 -27.84 -0.86
CA ILE A 409 -20.15 -28.96 -0.97
C ILE A 409 -20.58 -30.03 0.04
N HIS A 410 -20.79 -31.26 -0.41
CA HIS A 410 -20.99 -32.41 0.46
C HIS A 410 -19.63 -32.97 0.85
N VAL A 411 -19.38 -33.10 2.14
CA VAL A 411 -18.06 -33.45 2.69
C VAL A 411 -18.16 -34.62 3.65
N ASP A 412 -17.09 -35.40 3.73
CA ASP A 412 -16.87 -36.33 4.84
C ASP A 412 -15.94 -35.66 5.84
N PHE A 413 -16.35 -35.59 7.11
CA PHE A 413 -15.50 -35.07 8.16
C PHE A 413 -14.48 -36.12 8.63
N ASN A 414 -13.26 -35.67 8.93
CA ASN A 414 -12.22 -36.48 9.52
C ASN A 414 -12.40 -36.56 11.04
N GLU A 415 -13.13 -37.56 11.51
CA GLU A 415 -13.35 -37.78 12.94
C GLU A 415 -12.09 -38.27 13.68
N SER A 416 -11.06 -38.74 12.96
CA SER A 416 -9.80 -39.24 13.53
C SER A 416 -8.75 -38.17 13.84
N LEU A 417 -9.11 -36.88 13.69
CA LEU A 417 -8.24 -35.76 14.06
C LEU A 417 -7.83 -35.84 15.53
N THR A 418 -6.53 -35.61 15.77
CA THR A 418 -5.98 -35.49 17.12
C THR A 418 -6.63 -34.32 17.89
N THR A 419 -6.57 -34.36 19.22
CA THR A 419 -7.06 -33.28 20.10
C THR A 419 -6.49 -31.91 19.68
N GLN A 420 -5.18 -31.86 19.40
CA GLN A 420 -4.52 -30.65 18.93
C GLN A 420 -5.04 -30.21 17.55
N GLY A 421 -5.24 -31.15 16.61
CA GLY A 421 -5.80 -30.83 15.30
C GLY A 421 -7.25 -30.30 15.39
N ARG A 422 -8.07 -30.83 16.31
CA ARG A 422 -9.42 -30.31 16.57
C ARG A 422 -9.39 -28.88 17.10
N LYS A 423 -8.42 -28.54 17.98
CA LYS A 423 -8.21 -27.16 18.47
C LYS A 423 -7.79 -26.21 17.36
N ASP A 424 -6.84 -26.62 16.52
CA ASP A 424 -6.32 -25.82 15.42
C ASP A 424 -7.43 -25.49 14.39
N VAL A 425 -8.32 -26.46 14.13
CA VAL A 425 -9.50 -26.31 13.28
C VAL A 425 -10.52 -25.33 13.86
N LEU A 426 -10.76 -25.37 15.19
CA LEU A 426 -11.71 -24.49 15.87
C LEU A 426 -11.20 -23.04 16.00
N GLY A 427 -9.89 -22.85 16.08
CA GLY A 427 -9.28 -21.53 16.26
C GLY A 427 -9.85 -20.82 17.50
N TYR A 428 -10.27 -19.56 17.38
CA TYR A 428 -10.79 -18.77 18.51
C TYR A 428 -12.06 -19.37 19.15
N ARG A 429 -12.84 -20.16 18.40
CA ARG A 429 -14.04 -20.84 18.95
C ARG A 429 -13.68 -21.82 20.06
N PHE A 430 -12.47 -22.36 20.07
CA PHE A 430 -12.00 -23.19 21.17
C PHE A 430 -11.97 -22.41 22.49
N ASP A 431 -11.45 -21.19 22.46
CA ASP A 431 -11.37 -20.33 23.65
C ASP A 431 -12.77 -19.95 24.14
N ASP A 432 -13.70 -19.68 23.22
CA ASP A 432 -15.11 -19.40 23.56
C ASP A 432 -15.78 -20.59 24.27
N ILE A 433 -15.61 -21.82 23.75
CA ILE A 433 -16.14 -23.05 24.37
C ILE A 433 -15.54 -23.23 25.76
N ARG A 434 -14.22 -23.08 25.89
CA ARG A 434 -13.51 -23.21 27.17
C ARG A 434 -14.01 -22.18 28.18
N ASN A 435 -14.19 -20.94 27.75
CA ASN A 435 -14.67 -19.85 28.62
C ASN A 435 -16.09 -20.13 29.12
N LEU A 436 -17.00 -20.62 28.27
CA LEU A 436 -18.35 -21.00 28.67
C LEU A 436 -18.35 -22.18 29.66
N ILE A 437 -17.51 -23.20 29.45
CA ILE A 437 -17.41 -24.32 30.39
C ILE A 437 -16.84 -23.89 31.75
N ASN A 438 -15.84 -23.01 31.75
CA ASN A 438 -15.29 -22.43 32.98
C ASN A 438 -16.33 -21.60 33.74
N GLU A 439 -17.23 -20.90 33.04
CA GLU A 439 -18.34 -20.14 33.66
C GLU A 439 -19.29 -21.05 34.45
N TYR A 440 -19.45 -22.32 34.05
CA TYR A 440 -20.19 -23.32 34.80
C TYR A 440 -19.42 -23.92 35.99
N ASN A 441 -18.22 -23.41 36.33
CA ASN A 441 -17.31 -23.94 37.35
C ASN A 441 -16.92 -25.41 37.14
N LEU A 442 -16.89 -25.88 35.90
CA LEU A 442 -16.45 -27.24 35.55
C LEU A 442 -14.97 -27.22 35.13
N PRO A 443 -14.15 -28.21 35.53
CA PRO A 443 -12.76 -28.29 35.10
C PRO A 443 -12.67 -28.61 33.60
N TRP A 444 -11.92 -27.81 32.86
CA TRP A 444 -11.68 -28.01 31.43
C TRP A 444 -10.67 -29.12 31.15
N ASP A 445 -10.99 -30.00 30.20
CA ASP A 445 -10.09 -30.99 29.61
C ASP A 445 -10.24 -30.95 28.08
N ASP A 446 -9.12 -30.80 27.37
CA ASP A 446 -9.12 -30.75 25.89
C ASP A 446 -9.74 -32.00 25.26
N ARG A 447 -9.74 -33.14 25.96
CA ARG A 447 -10.34 -34.41 25.51
C ARG A 447 -11.86 -34.35 25.37
N TYR A 448 -12.53 -33.37 25.96
CA TYR A 448 -13.98 -33.17 25.76
C TYR A 448 -14.34 -32.89 24.30
N LEU A 449 -13.40 -32.40 23.50
CA LEU A 449 -13.61 -32.17 22.08
C LEU A 449 -13.59 -33.48 21.26
N GLU A 450 -13.06 -34.58 21.79
CA GLU A 450 -12.95 -35.85 21.06
C GLU A 450 -14.28 -36.60 20.99
N SER A 451 -15.12 -36.45 22.00
CA SER A 451 -16.43 -37.11 22.08
C SER A 451 -17.49 -36.46 21.17
N ILE A 452 -17.25 -35.24 20.69
CA ILE A 452 -18.21 -34.48 19.88
C ILE A 452 -17.90 -34.68 18.39
N PRO A 453 -18.90 -35.01 17.55
CA PRO A 453 -18.70 -35.12 16.10
C PRO A 453 -18.18 -33.81 15.48
N MET A 454 -17.27 -33.90 14.51
CA MET A 454 -16.69 -32.72 13.85
C MET A 454 -17.74 -31.82 13.18
N ALA A 455 -18.80 -32.42 12.63
CA ALA A 455 -19.92 -31.67 12.05
C ALA A 455 -20.64 -30.79 13.09
N THR A 456 -20.73 -31.26 14.33
CA THR A 456 -21.35 -30.54 15.45
C THR A 456 -20.41 -29.45 15.96
N LEU A 457 -19.13 -29.79 16.17
CA LEU A 457 -18.09 -28.84 16.60
C LEU A 457 -17.97 -27.63 15.66
N LEU A 458 -18.06 -27.87 14.35
CA LEU A 458 -17.94 -26.80 13.36
C LEU A 458 -19.27 -26.10 13.06
N GLY A 459 -20.42 -26.76 13.25
CA GLY A 459 -21.71 -26.26 12.77
C GLY A 459 -22.70 -25.76 13.81
N GLU A 460 -22.60 -26.19 15.06
CA GLU A 460 -23.51 -25.75 16.12
C GLU A 460 -22.94 -24.55 16.89
N PRO A 461 -23.78 -23.68 17.48
CA PRO A 461 -23.34 -22.58 18.34
C PRO A 461 -22.49 -23.07 19.54
N VAL A 462 -21.62 -22.20 20.04
CA VAL A 462 -20.69 -22.50 21.15
C VAL A 462 -21.47 -22.92 22.41
N GLU A 463 -22.64 -22.33 22.62
CA GLU A 463 -23.55 -22.62 23.74
C GLU A 463 -24.13 -24.04 23.67
N VAL A 464 -24.46 -24.52 22.46
CA VAL A 464 -24.98 -25.88 22.25
C VAL A 464 -23.88 -26.90 22.52
N ILE A 465 -22.67 -26.63 22.02
CA ILE A 465 -21.49 -27.48 22.26
C ILE A 465 -21.17 -27.54 23.76
N ALA A 466 -21.23 -26.40 24.46
CA ALA A 466 -20.97 -26.35 25.89
C ALA A 466 -22.00 -27.13 26.72
N GLU A 467 -23.30 -27.06 26.37
CA GLU A 467 -24.33 -27.87 27.02
C GLU A 467 -24.17 -29.37 26.75
N GLU A 468 -23.73 -29.78 25.54
CA GLU A 468 -23.45 -31.18 25.23
C GLU A 468 -22.28 -31.75 26.06
N ILE A 469 -21.21 -30.96 26.22
CA ILE A 469 -20.09 -31.31 27.13
C ILE A 469 -20.60 -31.46 28.57
N LYS A 470 -21.43 -30.53 29.03
CA LYS A 470 -21.99 -30.54 30.38
C LYS A 470 -22.93 -31.72 30.63
N GLN A 471 -23.75 -32.10 29.66
CA GLN A 471 -24.59 -33.29 29.73
C GLN A 471 -23.75 -34.57 29.79
N SER A 472 -22.72 -34.67 28.94
CA SER A 472 -21.78 -35.80 28.98
C SER A 472 -21.06 -35.93 30.33
N LEU A 473 -20.79 -34.82 31.03
CA LEU A 473 -20.19 -34.84 32.37
C LEU A 473 -21.20 -35.22 33.47
N ARG A 474 -22.49 -34.90 33.31
CA ARG A 474 -23.56 -35.28 34.23
C ARG A 474 -23.92 -36.77 34.14
N ASP A 475 -23.91 -37.31 32.93
CA ASP A 475 -24.19 -38.74 32.70
C ASP A 475 -23.04 -39.65 33.19
N GLN A 476 -21.88 -39.06 33.52
CA GLN A 476 -20.68 -39.76 34.01
C GLN A 476 -20.52 -39.80 35.55
N GLY A 477 -21.55 -39.48 36.37
CA GLY A 477 -21.45 -39.77 37.81
C GLY A 477 -22.74 -39.79 38.65
N PRO A 478 -22.81 -40.52 39.79
CA PRO A 478 -22.10 -41.74 40.18
C PRO A 478 -23.01 -43.00 40.16
N GLU A 479 -22.45 -44.15 39.76
CA GLU A 479 -23.02 -45.46 40.10
C GLU A 479 -23.20 -45.59 41.62
N THR A 480 -24.44 -45.72 42.04
CA THR A 480 -24.82 -46.08 43.41
C THR A 480 -24.28 -47.47 43.73
N LYS A 481 -23.21 -47.54 44.54
CA LYS A 481 -22.89 -48.76 45.28
C LYS A 481 -24.07 -49.09 46.20
N LYS A 482 -24.89 -50.06 45.79
CA LYS A 482 -25.89 -50.70 46.66
C LYS A 482 -25.18 -51.31 47.87
N PRO A 483 -25.73 -51.16 49.10
CA PRO A 483 -25.29 -51.95 50.24
C PRO A 483 -25.89 -53.35 50.14
N GLY A 484 -25.05 -54.36 49.95
CA GLY A 484 -25.42 -55.77 50.10
C GLY A 484 -25.08 -56.24 51.51
N ALA A 485 -26.12 -56.54 52.31
CA ALA A 485 -26.09 -57.46 53.45
C ALA A 485 -25.58 -58.85 53.00
N CYS A 486 -24.99 -59.72 53.81
CA CYS A 486 -25.13 -59.99 55.24
C CYS A 486 -23.83 -60.56 55.81
#